data_AF-A0A0B7C357-F1
#
_entry.id   AF-A0A0B7C357-F1
#
_cell.length_a   1.000
_cell.length_b   1.000
_cell.length_c   1.000
_cell.angle_alpha   90.00
_cell.angle_beta   90.00
_cell.angle_gamma   90.00
#
_symmetry.space_group_name_H-M   'P 1'
#
loop_
_entity.id
_entity.type
_entity.pdbx_description
1 polymer ?
#
loop_
_entity_poly.entity_id
_entity_poly.type
_entity_poly.pdbx_seq_one_letter_code
_entity_poly.pdbx_strand_id
1 'polypeptide(L)' 'NIGQASWDGSHEKVIVGTSLDSPSGIALDWMARVLYWTDSGNDRIEVCTVDTRLRTVLIWSDLDHPRDIVVHPEKGYMF' A
#
# COMPACT_ATOMS: atom_id res chain seq x y z
N ASN A 1 -5.75 -9.78 1.62
CA ASN A 1 -6.41 -8.58 2.17
C ASN A 1 -5.38 -7.70 2.84
N ILE A 2 -5.56 -6.38 2.73
CA ILE A 2 -4.83 -5.39 3.53
C ILE A 2 -5.81 -4.83 4.56
N GLY A 3 -5.43 -4.89 5.84
CA GLY A 3 -6.26 -4.48 6.98
C GLY A 3 -5.62 -3.37 7.80
N GLN A 4 -6.44 -2.73 8.62
CA GLN A 4 -6.04 -1.73 9.59
C GLN A 4 -6.75 -2.02 10.92
N ALA A 5 -6.04 -1.86 12.04
CA ALA A 5 -6.59 -1.92 13.38
C ALA A 5 -5.96 -0.81 14.24
N SER A 6 -6.59 -0.53 15.39
CA SER A 6 -5.93 0.20 16.48
C SER A 6 -4.73 -0.60 17.00
N TRP A 7 -3.76 0.07 17.64
CA TRP A 7 -2.58 -0.60 18.19
C TRP A 7 -2.91 -1.64 19.27
N ASP A 8 -4.10 -1.57 19.87
CA ASP A 8 -4.60 -2.49 20.90
C ASP A 8 -5.35 -3.68 20.29
N GLY A 9 -5.36 -3.78 18.96
CA GLY A 9 -6.07 -4.81 18.21
C GLY A 9 -7.57 -4.54 18.04
N SER A 10 -8.10 -3.45 18.61
CA SER A 10 -9.50 -3.07 18.41
C SER A 10 -9.74 -2.46 17.03
N HIS A 11 -11.01 -2.33 16.64
CA HIS A 11 -11.44 -1.65 15.41
C HIS A 11 -10.76 -2.15 14.14
N GLU A 12 -10.53 -3.47 14.05
CA GLU A 12 -10.04 -4.09 12.83
C GLU A 12 -11.02 -3.89 11.67
N LYS A 13 -10.50 -3.50 10.52
CA LYS A 13 -11.23 -3.40 9.26
C LYS A 13 -10.35 -3.79 8.07
N VAL A 14 -10.96 -4.41 7.08
CA VAL A 14 -10.33 -4.60 5.76
C VAL A 14 -10.43 -3.28 4.99
N ILE A 15 -9.29 -2.77 4.52
CA ILE A 15 -9.21 -1.54 3.72
C ILE A 15 -9.04 -1.85 2.22
N VAL A 16 -8.40 -2.97 1.88
CA VAL A 16 -8.31 -3.46 0.50
C VAL A 16 -8.54 -4.97 0.51
N GLY A 17 -9.64 -5.41 -0.11
CA GLY A 17 -10.05 -6.82 -0.13
C GLY A 17 -10.13 -7.46 -1.52
N THR A 18 -9.88 -6.70 -2.58
CA THR A 18 -10.07 -7.15 -3.97
C THR A 18 -8.89 -6.76 -4.84
N SER A 19 -8.71 -7.47 -5.96
CA SER A 19 -7.57 -7.26 -6.88
C SER A 19 -6.27 -7.23 -6.09
N LEU A 20 -5.97 -8.33 -5.39
CA LEU A 20 -4.72 -8.57 -4.70
C LEU A 20 -4.35 -10.02 -5.04
N ASP A 21 -3.10 -10.28 -5.41
CA ASP A 21 -2.61 -11.65 -5.57
C ASP A 21 -1.65 -12.01 -4.43
N SER A 22 -0.52 -11.30 -4.34
CA SER A 22 0.50 -11.51 -3.30
C SER A 22 1.02 -10.18 -2.72
N PRO A 23 0.20 -9.43 -1.97
CA PRO A 23 0.65 -8.20 -1.32
C PRO A 23 1.76 -8.49 -0.30
N SER A 24 2.91 -7.83 -0.45
CA SER A 24 4.14 -8.20 0.28
C SER A 24 4.64 -7.12 1.24
N GLY A 25 4.69 -5.87 0.78
CA GLY A 25 5.22 -4.72 1.51
C GLY A 25 4.20 -3.58 1.57
N ILE A 26 4.28 -2.77 2.61
CA ILE A 26 3.34 -1.68 2.89
C ILE A 26 4.09 -0.48 3.48
N ALA A 27 3.75 0.73 3.03
CA ALA A 27 4.33 1.96 3.54
C ALA A 27 3.27 3.05 3.68
N LEU A 28 3.35 3.83 4.76
CA LEU A 28 2.43 4.93 5.04
C LEU A 28 3.14 6.26 4.82
N ASP A 29 2.61 7.07 3.90
CA ASP A 29 2.91 8.51 3.88
C ASP A 29 1.93 9.21 4.81
N TRP A 30 2.40 9.57 6.01
CA TRP A 30 1.58 10.21 7.04
C TRP A 30 1.27 11.68 6.71
N MET A 31 2.09 12.34 5.88
CA MET A 31 1.90 13.73 5.49
C MET A 31 0.81 13.83 4.42
N ALA A 32 0.90 13.01 3.37
CA ALA A 32 -0.08 12.96 2.28
C ALA A 32 -1.30 12.10 2.61
N ARG A 33 -1.29 11.35 3.73
CA ARG A 33 -2.38 10.48 4.17
C ARG A 33 -2.73 9.41 3.14
N VAL A 34 -1.70 8.79 2.55
CA VAL A 34 -1.82 7.70 1.58
C VAL A 34 -1.01 6.49 2.01
N LEU A 35 -1.49 5.33 1.60
CA LEU A 35 -0.88 4.03 1.84
C LEU A 35 -0.40 3.46 0.51
N TYR A 36 0.86 3.06 0.45
CA TYR A 36 1.45 2.34 -0.68
C TYR A 36 1.61 0.87 -0.33
N TRP A 37 1.46 -0.01 -1.30
CA TRP A 37 1.82 -1.42 -1.14
C TRP A 37 2.39 -1.99 -2.43
N THR A 38 3.24 -3.00 -2.27
CA THR A 38 3.69 -3.87 -3.36
C THR A 38 2.73 -5.06 -3.44
N ASP A 39 2.37 -5.45 -4.66
CA ASP A 39 1.69 -6.71 -4.95
C ASP A 39 2.61 -7.51 -5.87
N SER A 40 3.36 -8.44 -5.27
CA SER A 40 4.38 -9.22 -5.96
C SER A 40 3.81 -10.23 -6.94
N GLY A 41 2.53 -10.56 -6.82
CA GLY A 41 1.85 -11.51 -7.71
C GLY A 41 1.25 -10.84 -8.95
N ASN A 42 0.94 -9.54 -8.83
CA ASN A 42 0.45 -8.71 -9.93
C ASN A 42 1.52 -7.77 -10.50
N ASP A 43 2.79 -7.89 -10.08
CA ASP A 43 3.91 -7.05 -10.48
C ASP A 43 3.59 -5.55 -10.49
N ARG A 44 3.05 -5.05 -9.37
CA ARG A 44 2.65 -3.66 -9.26
C ARG A 44 2.85 -3.05 -7.90
N ILE A 45 2.99 -1.72 -7.90
CA ILE A 45 2.90 -0.89 -6.72
C ILE A 45 1.61 -0.08 -6.85
N GLU A 46 0.80 -0.12 -5.81
CA GLU A 46 -0.46 0.59 -5.75
C GLU A 46 -0.47 1.59 -4.59
N VAL A 47 -1.37 2.56 -4.68
CA VAL A 47 -1.58 3.58 -3.66
C VAL A 47 -3.07 3.77 -3.40
N CYS A 48 -3.43 4.01 -2.15
CA CYS A 48 -4.76 4.49 -1.81
C CYS A 48 -4.73 5.55 -0.72
N THR A 49 -5.76 6.39 -0.65
CA THR A 49 -5.97 7.27 0.51
C THR A 49 -6.26 6.44 1.76
N VAL A 50 -5.86 6.91 2.94
CA VAL A 50 -6.13 6.21 4.21
C VAL A 50 -7.62 6.06 4.51
N ASP A 51 -8.47 6.92 3.94
CA ASP A 51 -9.93 6.78 3.97
C ASP A 51 -10.49 5.85 2.87
N THR A 52 -9.62 5.23 2.09
CA THR A 52 -9.89 4.22 1.04
C THR A 52 -10.72 4.69 -0.15
N ARG A 53 -10.98 6.00 -0.26
CA ARG A 53 -11.85 6.54 -1.31
C ARG A 53 -11.21 6.55 -2.70
N LEU A 54 -9.89 6.70 -2.75
CA LEU A 54 -9.13 6.75 -3.99
C LEU A 54 -8.07 5.67 -3.97
N ARG A 55 -8.12 4.75 -4.92
CA ARG A 55 -7.13 3.70 -5.15
C ARG A 55 -6.70 3.74 -6.60
N THR A 56 -5.40 3.66 -6.87
CA THR A 56 -4.86 3.53 -8.22
C THR A 56 -3.62 2.66 -8.23
N VAL A 57 -3.34 2.04 -9.37
CA VAL A 57 -2.02 1.48 -9.66
C VAL A 57 -1.07 2.65 -9.94
N LEU A 58 0.07 2.67 -9.24
CA LEU A 58 1.07 3.73 -9.37
C LEU A 58 2.19 3.32 -10.32
N ILE A 59 2.66 2.08 -10.21
CA ILE A 59 3.72 1.50 -11.06
C ILE A 59 3.29 0.09 -11.45
N TRP A 60 3.35 -0.25 -12.73
CA TRP A 60 2.93 -1.54 -13.28
C TRP A 60 3.83 -2.06 -14.41
N SER A 61 4.92 -1.35 -14.70
CA SER A 61 5.84 -1.67 -15.78
C SER A 61 7.23 -1.89 -15.21
N ASP A 62 7.96 -2.84 -15.80
CA ASP A 62 9.35 -3.17 -15.44
C ASP A 62 9.53 -3.54 -13.96
N LEU A 63 8.51 -4.13 -13.36
CA LEU A 63 8.54 -4.72 -12.03
C LEU A 63 8.63 -6.25 -12.16
N ASP A 64 9.44 -6.86 -11.30
CA ASP A 64 9.59 -8.30 -11.19
C ASP A 64 9.52 -8.66 -9.71
N HIS A 65 8.35 -9.12 -9.27
CA HIS A 65 8.04 -9.52 -7.90
C HIS A 65 8.46 -8.49 -6.84
N PRO A 66 7.96 -7.23 -6.88
CA PRO A 66 8.30 -6.22 -5.89
C PRO A 66 7.93 -6.68 -4.47
N ARG A 67 8.88 -6.59 -3.52
CA ARG A 67 8.74 -7.16 -2.17
C ARG A 67 8.50 -6.09 -1.14
N ASP A 68 9.54 -5.36 -0.76
CA ASP A 68 9.49 -4.33 0.26
C ASP A 68 9.30 -2.95 -0.36
N ILE A 69 8.88 -2.01 0.48
CA ILE A 69 8.66 -0.62 0.08
C ILE A 69 8.84 0.27 1.31
N VAL A 70 9.54 1.38 1.14
CA VAL A 70 9.62 2.44 2.14
C VAL A 70 9.36 3.80 1.49
N VAL A 71 8.85 4.75 2.27
CA VAL A 71 8.60 6.11 1.80
C VAL A 71 9.37 7.12 2.65
N HIS A 72 9.78 8.22 2.03
CA HIS A 72 10.31 9.40 2.68
C HIS A 72 9.34 10.57 2.45
N PRO A 73 8.31 10.74 3.31
CA PRO A 73 7.23 11.71 3.09
C PRO A 73 7.71 13.15 2.87
N GLU A 74 8.65 13.61 3.70
CA GLU A 74 9.15 14.99 3.61
C GLU A 74 9.89 15.31 2.30
N LYS A 75 10.42 14.28 1.62
CA LYS A 75 11.19 14.44 0.38
C LYS A 75 10.42 13.95 -0.85
N GLY A 76 9.29 13.30 -0.68
CA GLY A 76 8.49 12.74 -1.77
C GLY A 76 9.16 11.58 -2.49
N TYR A 77 10.00 10.80 -1.81
CA TYR A 77 10.64 9.61 -2.38
C TYR A 77 9.99 8.32 -1.86
N MET A 78 10.09 7.28 -2.68
CA MET A 78 9.71 5.90 -2.39
C MET A 78 10.84 5.00 -2.89
N PHE A 79 11.18 3.97 -2.12
CA PHE A 79 12.27 3.03 -2.40
C PHE A 79 11.79 1.60 -2.24
#